data_AF-A0A8J8FSN2-F1
#
_entry.id   AF-A0A8J8FSN2-F1
#
_cell.length_a   1.000
_cell.length_b   1.000
_cell.length_c   1.000
_cell.angle_alpha   90.00
_cell.angle_beta   90.00
_cell.angle_gamma   90.00
#
_symmetry.space_group_name_H-M   'P 1'
#
loop_
_entity.id
_entity.type
_entity.pdbx_description
1 polymer ?
#
loop_
_entity_poly.entity_id
_entity_poly.type
_entity_poly.pdbx_seq_one_letter_code
_entity_poly.pdbx_strand_id
1 'polypeptide(L)'
;MSVEQYKGSEDVEAVELDELEQVRGMGGVVDVTTVSNANLEASLANNFAVNNVNGFNIIDHGAFTEASGIVSVIQNTGNNVIIQDSTIINVTVIH
;
A
#
# COMPACT_ATOMS: atom_id res chain seq x y z
N MET A 1 64.04 5.07 -25.57
CA MET A 1 62.86 5.78 -26.10
C MET A 1 61.64 5.03 -25.65
N SER A 2 60.85 5.68 -24.80
CA SER A 2 59.68 5.15 -24.12
C SER A 2 58.51 5.08 -25.10
N VAL A 3 57.73 3.99 -25.02
CA VAL A 3 56.52 3.76 -25.82
C VAL A 3 55.40 4.59 -25.22
N GLU A 4 54.72 5.39 -26.04
CA GLU A 4 53.44 5.99 -25.66
C GLU A 4 52.44 5.66 -26.78
N GLN A 5 51.77 4.51 -26.63
CA GLN A 5 50.64 4.13 -27.46
C GLN A 5 49.34 4.34 -26.70
N TYR A 6 48.40 4.91 -27.44
CA TYR A 6 47.12 5.46 -27.04
C TYR A 6 46.19 4.48 -26.30
N LYS A 7 45.70 4.97 -25.16
CA LYS A 7 44.47 4.65 -24.41
C LYS A 7 43.49 3.70 -25.12
N GLY A 8 43.64 2.40 -24.86
CA GLY A 8 42.62 1.40 -25.16
C GLY A 8 41.40 1.64 -24.26
N SER A 9 40.24 1.75 -24.88
CA SER A 9 38.92 1.70 -24.22
C SER A 9 38.94 0.64 -23.14
N GLU A 10 38.57 1.01 -21.91
CA GLU A 10 38.29 0.06 -20.85
C GLU A 10 37.51 -1.12 -21.44
N ASP A 11 38.00 -2.33 -21.23
CA ASP A 11 37.38 -3.56 -21.71
C ASP A 11 35.94 -3.60 -21.20
N VAL A 12 35.01 -3.14 -22.03
CA VAL A 12 33.57 -3.32 -21.79
C VAL A 12 33.31 -4.77 -22.10
N GLU A 13 33.40 -5.61 -21.07
CA GLU A 13 33.02 -7.01 -21.15
C GLU A 13 31.57 -7.08 -21.64
N ALA A 14 31.35 -7.80 -22.75
CA ALA A 14 30.02 -7.97 -23.30
C ALA A 14 29.20 -8.81 -22.32
N VAL A 15 28.14 -8.21 -21.78
CA VAL A 15 27.23 -8.87 -20.86
C VAL A 15 26.50 -10.01 -21.58
N GLU A 16 26.44 -11.18 -20.95
CA GLU A 16 25.76 -12.36 -21.49
C GLU A 16 24.28 -12.07 -21.73
N LEU A 17 23.70 -12.64 -22.78
CA LEU A 17 22.29 -12.39 -23.12
C LEU A 17 21.37 -12.83 -21.97
N ASP A 18 21.68 -13.94 -21.30
CA ASP A 18 20.94 -14.45 -20.13
C ASP A 18 21.03 -13.52 -18.91
N GLU A 19 22.12 -12.76 -18.79
CA GLU A 19 22.28 -11.72 -17.77
C GLU A 19 21.50 -10.46 -18.16
N LEU A 20 21.52 -10.06 -19.43
CA LEU A 20 20.64 -9.00 -19.96
C LEU A 20 19.16 -9.37 -19.84
N GLU A 21 18.76 -10.64 -19.98
CA GLU A 21 17.38 -11.09 -19.78
C GLU A 21 16.92 -10.90 -18.33
N GLN A 22 17.80 -11.18 -17.36
CA GLN A 22 17.53 -10.95 -15.93
C GLN A 22 17.50 -9.45 -15.59
N VAL A 23 18.36 -8.65 -16.24
CA VAL A 23 18.47 -7.20 -16.04
C VAL A 23 17.31 -6.43 -16.67
N ARG A 24 16.62 -6.98 -17.68
CA ARG A 24 15.39 -6.40 -18.25
C ARG A 24 14.20 -6.41 -17.28
N GLY A 25 14.27 -7.15 -16.18
CA GLY A 25 13.28 -7.16 -15.09
C GLY A 25 13.72 -6.46 -13.80
N MET A 26 15.00 -6.48 -13.44
CA MET A 26 15.54 -5.79 -12.24
C MET A 26 17.05 -5.47 -12.32
N GLY A 27 17.45 -4.66 -13.29
CA GLY A 27 18.81 -4.12 -13.43
C GLY A 27 19.17 -2.93 -12.54
N GLY A 28 18.35 -2.64 -11.53
CA GLY A 28 18.58 -1.56 -10.59
C GLY A 28 17.87 -1.92 -9.29
N VAL A 29 18.56 -1.73 -8.17
CA VAL A 29 17.96 -1.83 -6.83
C VAL A 29 16.62 -1.07 -6.85
N VAL A 30 15.50 -1.80 -6.82
CA VAL A 30 14.20 -1.17 -6.61
C VAL A 30 14.06 -0.98 -5.11
N ASP A 31 14.66 0.09 -4.59
CA ASP A 31 14.41 0.52 -3.21
C ASP A 31 12.99 1.10 -3.15
N VAL A 32 12.01 0.22 -3.01
CA VAL A 32 10.61 0.60 -2.79
C VAL A 32 10.43 0.87 -1.30
N THR A 33 10.90 2.02 -0.85
CA THR A 33 10.56 2.53 0.48
C THR A 33 9.17 3.19 0.41
N THR A 34 8.12 2.42 0.72
CA THR A 34 6.76 2.98 0.90
C THR A 34 6.53 3.33 2.37
N VAL A 35 6.38 4.62 2.67
CA VAL A 35 5.94 5.08 3.99
C VAL A 35 4.45 5.37 3.92
N SER A 36 3.67 4.69 4.75
CA SER A 36 2.22 4.82 4.82
C SER A 36 1.81 5.06 6.27
N ASN A 37 1.22 6.23 6.53
CA ASN A 37 0.78 6.62 7.86
C ASN A 37 -0.72 6.94 7.84
N ALA A 38 -1.46 6.35 8.78
CA ALA A 38 -2.83 6.71 9.09
C ALA A 38 -2.85 7.39 10.45
N ASN A 39 -2.78 8.73 10.46
CA ASN A 39 -2.93 9.50 11.69
C ASN A 39 -4.41 9.84 11.88
N LEU A 40 -5.07 9.14 12.79
CA LEU A 40 -6.49 9.30 13.09
C LEU A 40 -6.63 9.83 14.51
N GLU A 41 -6.99 11.10 14.63
CA GLU A 41 -7.25 11.75 15.90
C GLU A 41 -8.71 12.14 16.01
N ALA A 42 -9.31 11.83 17.14
CA ALA A 42 -10.66 12.24 17.42
C ALA A 42 -10.88 12.48 18.91
N SER A 43 -11.72 13.45 19.20
CA SER A 43 -12.17 13.77 20.55
C SER A 43 -13.68 13.72 20.59
N LEU A 44 -14.19 12.92 21.52
CA LEU A 44 -15.61 12.81 21.79
C LEU A 44 -15.90 13.36 23.18
N ALA A 45 -16.16 14.66 23.28
CA ALA A 45 -16.33 15.35 24.56
C ALA A 45 -17.70 16.01 24.71
N ASN A 46 -18.14 16.20 25.96
CA ASN A 46 -19.38 16.90 26.34
C ASN A 46 -20.68 16.32 25.74
N ASN A 47 -20.74 14.99 25.58
CA ASN A 47 -21.90 14.36 25.00
C ASN A 47 -22.97 14.03 26.03
N PHE A 48 -24.22 14.35 25.72
CA PHE A 48 -25.38 14.05 26.54
C PHE A 48 -26.45 13.41 25.67
N ALA A 49 -26.80 12.16 25.99
CA ALA A 49 -27.82 11.39 25.28
C ALA A 49 -28.91 10.99 26.29
N VAL A 50 -30.11 11.52 26.12
CA VAL A 50 -31.28 11.20 26.95
C VAL A 50 -32.50 10.91 26.07
N ASN A 51 -33.34 9.97 26.52
CA ASN A 51 -34.53 9.49 25.79
C ASN A 51 -34.22 8.90 24.40
N ASN A 52 -33.04 8.33 24.21
CA ASN A 52 -32.68 7.74 22.92
C ASN A 52 -33.25 6.33 22.77
N VAL A 53 -33.83 6.08 21.60
CA VAL A 53 -34.14 4.74 21.09
C VAL A 53 -33.16 4.46 19.96
N ASN A 54 -32.38 3.41 20.09
CA ASN A 54 -31.40 2.99 19.08
C ASN A 54 -31.95 1.82 18.26
N GLY A 55 -31.53 1.72 17.00
CA GLY A 55 -31.92 0.64 16.10
C GLY A 55 -30.99 -0.56 16.11
N PHE A 56 -31.23 -1.49 15.20
CA PHE A 56 -30.32 -2.60 14.94
C PHE A 56 -29.37 -2.28 13.79
N ASN A 57 -28.17 -2.82 13.93
CA ASN A 57 -27.13 -2.84 12.91
C ASN A 57 -27.26 -4.18 12.18
N ILE A 58 -28.10 -4.26 11.15
CA ILE A 58 -28.40 -5.55 10.49
C ILE A 58 -27.69 -5.60 9.14
N ILE A 59 -26.80 -6.57 9.05
CA ILE A 59 -26.24 -7.09 7.80
C ILE A 59 -26.83 -8.49 7.66
N ASP A 60 -27.59 -8.71 6.59
CA ASP A 60 -28.36 -9.96 6.41
C ASP A 60 -27.76 -10.84 5.29
N HIS A 61 -28.38 -11.99 5.07
CA HIS A 61 -27.96 -13.02 4.12
C HIS A 61 -27.73 -12.41 2.73
N GLY A 62 -26.57 -12.71 2.17
CA GLY A 62 -26.18 -12.24 0.84
C GLY A 62 -25.52 -10.86 0.80
N ALA A 63 -25.40 -10.14 1.93
CA ALA A 63 -24.89 -8.77 1.93
C ALA A 63 -23.50 -8.60 1.30
N PHE A 64 -22.67 -9.66 1.33
CA PHE A 64 -21.34 -9.68 0.72
C PHE A 64 -21.09 -10.93 -0.13
N THR A 65 -22.15 -11.61 -0.58
CA THR A 65 -21.99 -12.71 -1.55
C THR A 65 -21.33 -12.15 -2.81
N GLU A 66 -20.32 -12.86 -3.33
CA GLU A 66 -19.49 -12.45 -4.47
C GLU A 66 -18.63 -11.19 -4.27
N ALA A 67 -18.54 -10.66 -3.04
CA ALA A 67 -17.67 -9.52 -2.79
C ALA A 67 -16.19 -9.91 -3.02
N SER A 68 -15.47 -9.06 -3.75
CA SER A 68 -14.05 -9.24 -4.05
C SER A 68 -13.31 -7.92 -3.87
N GLY A 69 -12.01 -7.98 -3.58
CA GLY A 69 -11.24 -6.81 -3.16
C GLY A 69 -11.42 -6.51 -1.67
N ILE A 70 -11.40 -5.22 -1.29
CA ILE A 70 -11.52 -4.81 0.11
C ILE A 70 -12.94 -4.34 0.40
N VAL A 71 -13.53 -4.93 1.43
CA VAL A 71 -14.85 -4.57 1.96
C VAL A 71 -14.66 -4.10 3.41
N SER A 72 -15.06 -2.86 3.70
CA SER A 72 -15.13 -2.34 5.08
C SER A 72 -16.57 -1.99 5.40
N VAL A 73 -17.04 -2.43 6.56
CA VAL A 73 -18.42 -2.24 6.98
C VAL A 73 -18.41 -1.77 8.42
N ILE A 74 -19.06 -0.64 8.64
CA ILE A 74 -19.18 -0.09 9.97
C ILE A 74 -20.65 0.13 10.25
N GLN A 75 -21.09 -0.42 11.38
CA GLN A 75 -22.46 -0.41 11.80
C GLN A 75 -22.48 0.12 13.24
N ASN A 76 -23.05 1.30 13.43
CA ASN A 76 -23.20 1.91 14.74
C ASN A 76 -24.60 2.46 14.94
N THR A 77 -25.38 1.86 15.83
CA THR A 77 -26.71 2.34 16.23
C THR A 77 -26.69 3.18 17.50
N GLY A 78 -25.52 3.39 18.10
CA GLY A 78 -25.35 4.18 19.32
C GLY A 78 -25.33 5.69 19.09
N ASN A 79 -25.63 6.45 20.14
CA ASN A 79 -25.38 7.89 20.20
C ASN A 79 -23.95 8.12 20.70
N ASN A 80 -23.38 9.28 20.39
CA ASN A 80 -22.04 9.67 20.85
C ASN A 80 -21.00 8.65 20.38
N VAL A 81 -20.90 8.44 19.07
CA VAL A 81 -19.94 7.49 18.53
C VAL A 81 -19.02 8.19 17.55
N ILE A 82 -17.73 7.94 17.75
CA ILE A 82 -16.69 8.29 16.81
C ILE A 82 -16.24 7.00 16.15
N ILE A 83 -16.19 7.05 14.83
CA ILE A 83 -15.71 5.97 13.99
C ILE A 83 -14.52 6.52 13.21
N GLN A 84 -13.37 5.88 13.39
CA GLN A 84 -12.17 6.15 12.63
C GLN A 84 -11.70 4.84 12.03
N ASP A 85 -11.76 4.74 10.71
CA ASP A 85 -11.23 3.60 9.94
C ASP A 85 -10.25 4.13 8.91
N SER A 86 -9.16 3.41 8.70
CA SER A 86 -8.18 3.72 7.65
C SER A 86 -7.67 2.43 7.04
N THR A 87 -7.88 2.31 5.73
CA THR A 87 -7.35 1.23 4.92
C THR A 87 -6.27 1.83 4.02
N ILE A 88 -5.01 1.41 4.19
CA ILE A 88 -3.92 1.76 3.28
C ILE A 88 -3.47 0.52 2.52
N ILE A 89 -3.49 0.58 1.18
CA ILE A 89 -3.03 -0.48 0.30
C ILE A 89 -1.78 0.02 -0.44
N ASN A 90 -0.64 -0.63 -0.20
CA ASN A 90 0.56 -0.44 -1.02
C ASN A 90 0.71 -1.65 -1.94
N VAL A 91 0.75 -1.39 -3.25
CA VAL A 91 0.94 -2.44 -4.25
C VAL A 91 2.21 -2.14 -5.03
N THR A 92 3.17 -3.06 -4.96
CA THR A 92 4.38 -3.05 -5.77
C THR A 92 4.32 -4.21 -6.73
N VAL A 93 4.31 -3.92 -8.03
CA VAL A 93 4.39 -4.95 -9.07
C VAL A 93 5.80 -4.89 -9.64
N ILE A 94 6.52 -6.00 -9.51
CA ILE A 94 7.84 -6.22 -10.10
C ILE A 94 7.64 -7.26 -11.20
N HIS A 95 8.22 -7.04 -12.38
CA HIS A 95 8.16 -7.97 -13.50
C HIS A 95 9.40 -8.86 -13.53
#